data_AF-A0A2A2G007-F1
#
_entry.id   AF-A0A2A2G007-F1
#
_cell.length_a   1.000
_cell.length_b   1.000
_cell.length_c   1.000
_cell.angle_alpha   90.00
_cell.angle_beta   90.00
_cell.angle_gamma   90.00
#
_symmetry.space_group_name_H-M   'P 1'
#
loop_
_entity.id
_entity.type
_entity.pdbx_description
1 polymer ?
#
loop_
_entity_poly.entity_id
_entity_poly.type
_entity_poly.pdbx_seq_one_letter_code
_entity_poly.pdbx_strand_id
1 'polypeptide(L)'
;MKALSQQRRHPLAVLVLMVLALLLSGGLYAVATTTNEAKAQTESYTAQDIEEGEKLFVANCSTCHGLDGAGTPSGPSLVGVGAAAVDFQVGTGRMPMQANGPQAEQKAVQFNDEQVRQMSAYVATFGAGPGLPEEEYLDVSQGNAANGAKVFLANCAMCHNAAGAGGALTRGKYAPSLMGVEERHIYTAMQTGPQNMPVFNDANITPEEKRDVITYLKTLEDSPNPGGFGLGALGPVSEGLFVWTIGLAVIIGFTVWLTSRSA
;
A
#
# COMPACT_ATOMS: atom_id res chain seq x y z
N MET A 1 -52.01 1.67 -33.92
CA MET A 1 -50.57 1.71 -34.28
C MET A 1 -50.28 2.40 -35.63
N LYS A 2 -51.11 3.36 -36.12
CA LYS A 2 -50.84 4.12 -37.37
C LYS A 2 -50.46 5.60 -37.16
N ALA A 3 -50.78 6.18 -36.01
CA ALA A 3 -50.48 7.59 -35.70
C ALA A 3 -48.98 7.84 -35.40
N LEU A 4 -48.32 6.92 -34.71
CA LEU A 4 -46.91 7.01 -34.36
C LEU A 4 -45.96 6.96 -35.57
N SER A 5 -46.37 6.36 -36.70
CA SER A 5 -45.51 6.26 -37.88
C SER A 5 -45.53 7.52 -38.75
N GLN A 6 -46.60 8.34 -38.69
CA GLN A 6 -46.72 9.58 -39.47
C GLN A 6 -45.96 10.75 -38.83
N GLN A 7 -45.76 10.74 -37.51
CA GLN A 7 -45.01 11.78 -36.78
C GLN A 7 -43.48 11.57 -36.72
N ARG A 8 -42.96 10.44 -37.25
CA ARG A 8 -41.52 10.14 -37.27
C ARG A 8 -40.66 11.16 -38.03
N ARG A 9 -41.25 11.99 -38.90
CA ARG A 9 -40.55 12.99 -39.72
C ARG A 9 -40.76 14.43 -39.23
N HIS A 10 -41.40 14.64 -38.09
CA HIS A 10 -41.62 15.98 -37.55
C HIS A 10 -40.35 16.48 -36.85
N PRO A 11 -39.90 17.74 -37.07
CA PRO A 11 -38.64 18.25 -36.50
C PRO A 11 -38.59 18.20 -34.96
N LEU A 12 -39.75 18.28 -34.30
CA LEU A 12 -39.85 18.13 -32.83
C LEU A 12 -39.48 16.73 -32.32
N ALA A 13 -39.60 15.69 -33.14
CA ALA A 13 -39.21 14.33 -32.75
C ALA A 13 -37.69 14.23 -32.53
N VAL A 14 -36.89 14.99 -33.28
CA VAL A 14 -35.42 15.06 -33.12
C VAL A 14 -35.05 15.73 -31.81
N LEU A 15 -35.73 16.83 -31.46
CA LEU A 15 -35.51 17.54 -30.19
C LEU A 15 -35.87 16.66 -28.98
N VAL A 16 -37.01 15.97 -29.04
CA VAL A 16 -37.43 15.04 -27.97
C VAL A 16 -36.44 13.90 -27.80
N LEU A 17 -35.93 13.32 -28.90
CA LEU A 17 -34.92 12.26 -28.86
C LEU A 17 -33.58 12.77 -28.31
N MET A 18 -33.16 14.00 -28.65
CA MET A 18 -31.94 14.59 -28.08
C MET A 18 -32.07 14.83 -26.57
N VAL A 19 -33.20 15.37 -26.10
CA VAL A 19 -33.43 15.59 -24.66
C VAL A 19 -33.46 14.25 -23.91
N LEU A 20 -34.12 13.23 -24.46
CA LEU A 20 -34.11 11.88 -23.89
C LEU A 20 -32.69 11.30 -23.84
N ALA A 21 -31.90 11.46 -24.90
CA ALA A 21 -30.51 10.99 -24.92
C ALA A 21 -29.64 11.72 -23.89
N LEU A 22 -29.81 13.03 -23.72
CA LEU A 22 -29.12 13.85 -22.71
C LEU A 22 -29.52 13.48 -21.29
N LEU A 23 -30.80 13.20 -21.03
CA LEU A 23 -31.27 12.76 -19.72
C LEU A 23 -30.78 11.35 -19.39
N LEU A 24 -30.75 10.45 -20.38
CA LEU A 24 -30.19 9.11 -20.22
C LEU A 24 -28.69 9.16 -19.93
N SER A 25 -27.91 9.91 -20.72
CA SER A 25 -26.46 10.03 -20.50
C SER A 25 -26.13 10.74 -19.19
N GLY A 26 -26.87 11.80 -18.84
CA GLY A 26 -26.72 12.50 -17.56
C GLY A 26 -27.11 11.62 -16.36
N GLY A 27 -28.18 10.84 -16.47
CA GLY A 27 -28.61 9.91 -15.43
C GLY A 27 -27.63 8.75 -15.23
N LEU A 28 -27.12 8.17 -16.32
CA LEU A 28 -26.07 7.14 -16.28
C LEU A 28 -24.77 7.67 -15.68
N TYR A 29 -24.38 8.91 -16.02
CA TYR A 29 -23.20 9.55 -15.46
C TYR A 29 -23.37 9.82 -13.95
N ALA A 30 -24.52 10.34 -13.51
CA ALA A 30 -24.80 10.58 -12.10
C ALA A 30 -24.75 9.29 -11.27
N VAL A 31 -25.33 8.19 -11.77
CA VAL A 31 -25.25 6.88 -11.10
C VAL A 31 -23.82 6.37 -11.05
N ALA A 32 -23.06 6.48 -12.14
CA ALA A 32 -21.65 6.06 -12.17
C ALA A 32 -20.75 6.91 -11.24
N THR A 33 -21.10 8.18 -11.00
CA THR A 33 -20.37 9.02 -10.03
C THR A 33 -20.76 8.73 -8.59
N THR A 34 -22.02 8.35 -8.31
CA THR A 34 -22.42 7.94 -6.94
C THR A 34 -21.73 6.66 -6.47
N THR A 35 -21.31 5.78 -7.38
CA THR A 35 -20.49 4.61 -7.04
C THR A 35 -19.01 4.94 -6.85
N ASN A 36 -18.58 6.14 -7.22
CA ASN A 36 -17.20 6.65 -7.05
C ASN A 36 -17.04 7.60 -5.87
N GLU A 37 -18.09 7.85 -5.08
CA GLU A 37 -17.90 8.50 -3.80
C GLU A 37 -17.12 7.56 -2.89
N ALA A 38 -15.88 7.97 -2.56
CA ALA A 38 -15.13 7.36 -1.49
C ALA A 38 -16.01 7.36 -0.25
N LYS A 39 -16.51 6.19 0.15
CA LYS A 39 -17.15 6.03 1.45
C LYS A 39 -16.11 6.45 2.48
N ALA A 40 -16.35 7.57 3.14
CA ALA A 40 -15.68 7.87 4.39
C ALA A 40 -16.16 6.83 5.41
N GLN A 41 -15.53 5.66 5.41
CA GLN A 41 -15.61 4.71 6.51
C GLN A 41 -14.77 5.30 7.64
N THR A 42 -15.43 6.12 8.43
CA THR A 42 -14.94 6.57 9.71
C THR A 42 -15.13 5.42 10.69
N GLU A 43 -14.03 4.83 11.17
CA GLU A 43 -13.91 4.80 12.63
C GLU A 43 -14.28 6.20 13.11
N SER A 44 -15.31 6.35 13.95
CA SER A 44 -15.81 7.68 14.27
C SER A 44 -14.78 8.41 15.11
N TYR A 45 -13.91 9.17 14.46
CA TYR A 45 -13.04 10.11 15.14
C TYR A 45 -13.91 11.06 15.94
N THR A 46 -13.60 11.18 17.22
CA THR A 46 -14.26 12.14 18.08
C THR A 46 -13.73 13.54 17.78
N ALA A 47 -14.48 14.58 18.17
CA ALA A 47 -13.97 15.95 18.09
C ALA A 47 -12.68 16.14 18.90
N GLN A 48 -12.52 15.36 19.98
CA GLN A 48 -11.31 15.36 20.80
C GLN A 48 -10.10 14.79 20.05
N ASP A 49 -10.29 13.75 19.24
CA ASP A 49 -9.20 13.16 18.44
C ASP A 49 -8.66 14.14 17.40
N ILE A 50 -9.57 14.91 16.79
CA ILE A 50 -9.23 15.95 15.82
C ILE A 50 -8.48 17.10 16.53
N GLU A 51 -8.96 17.55 17.69
CA GLU A 51 -8.31 18.63 18.45
C GLU A 51 -6.89 18.24 18.91
N GLU A 52 -6.71 17.02 19.39
CA GLU A 52 -5.39 16.56 19.83
C GLU A 52 -4.46 16.26 18.64
N GLY A 53 -5.02 15.73 17.55
CA GLY A 53 -4.35 15.58 16.27
C GLY A 53 -3.84 16.91 15.70
N GLU A 54 -4.63 17.98 15.81
CA GLU A 54 -4.24 19.34 15.41
C GLU A 54 -3.00 19.81 16.19
N LYS A 55 -2.99 19.66 17.52
CA LYS A 55 -1.85 20.06 18.35
C LYS A 55 -0.57 19.32 17.96
N LEU A 56 -0.67 18.01 17.75
CA LEU A 56 0.45 17.18 17.29
C LEU A 56 0.91 17.60 15.90
N PHE A 57 -0.01 17.86 14.98
CA PHE A 57 0.29 18.30 13.62
C PHE A 57 0.97 19.67 13.58
N VAL A 58 0.45 20.64 14.32
CA VAL A 58 1.03 21.99 14.41
C VAL A 58 2.44 21.92 14.96
N ALA A 59 2.68 21.13 16.00
CA ALA A 59 4.00 21.01 16.63
C ALA A 59 5.04 20.27 15.77
N ASN A 60 4.64 19.30 14.94
CA ASN A 60 5.59 18.36 14.31
C ASN A 60 5.59 18.36 12.78
N CYS A 61 4.51 18.81 12.13
CA CYS A 61 4.30 18.59 10.69
C CYS A 61 4.09 19.90 9.91
N SER A 62 3.50 20.92 10.55
CA SER A 62 3.06 22.15 9.90
C SER A 62 4.17 22.95 9.21
N THR A 63 5.42 22.85 9.68
CA THR A 63 6.57 23.54 9.07
C THR A 63 6.80 23.11 7.62
N CYS A 64 6.59 21.83 7.32
CA CYS A 64 6.77 21.31 5.97
C CYS A 64 5.45 21.20 5.20
N HIS A 65 4.36 20.88 5.88
CA HIS A 65 3.06 20.62 5.24
C HIS A 65 2.08 21.79 5.25
N GLY A 66 2.45 22.92 5.87
CA GLY A 66 1.55 24.07 6.06
C GLY A 66 0.59 23.84 7.24
N LEU A 67 0.05 24.93 7.79
CA LEU A 67 -0.90 24.85 8.91
C LEU A 67 -2.24 24.21 8.50
N ASP A 68 -2.63 24.43 7.25
CA ASP A 68 -3.84 23.93 6.60
C ASP A 68 -3.61 22.64 5.79
N GLY A 69 -2.41 22.05 5.86
CA GLY A 69 -2.06 20.87 5.08
C GLY A 69 -1.90 21.12 3.58
N ALA A 70 -1.91 22.38 3.12
CA ALA A 70 -1.81 22.70 1.68
C ALA A 70 -0.44 22.39 1.07
N GLY A 71 0.57 22.12 1.91
CA GLY A 71 1.96 21.90 1.50
C GLY A 71 2.77 23.19 1.43
N THR A 72 4.09 23.03 1.37
CA THR A 72 5.06 24.11 1.19
C THR A 72 6.14 23.67 0.20
N PRO A 73 7.09 24.52 -0.22
CA PRO A 73 8.26 24.05 -0.96
C PRO A 73 9.09 22.97 -0.22
N SER A 74 8.93 22.87 1.10
CA SER A 74 9.64 21.90 1.96
C SER A 74 8.86 20.59 2.17
N GLY A 75 7.59 20.50 1.76
CA GLY A 75 6.79 19.30 1.94
C GLY A 75 5.51 19.30 1.10
N PRO A 76 5.07 18.14 0.58
CA PRO A 76 3.89 18.08 -0.28
C PRO A 76 2.60 18.43 0.47
N SER A 77 1.55 18.70 -0.29
CA SER A 77 0.19 18.80 0.25
C SER A 77 -0.24 17.48 0.89
N LEU A 78 -0.99 17.57 1.99
CA LEU A 78 -1.66 16.45 2.64
C LEU A 78 -3.16 16.42 2.34
N VAL A 79 -3.67 17.34 1.51
CA VAL A 79 -5.06 17.34 1.09
C VAL A 79 -5.35 16.06 0.29
N GLY A 80 -6.30 15.26 0.78
CA GLY A 80 -6.76 14.03 0.13
C GLY A 80 -5.84 12.82 0.25
N VAL A 81 -4.76 12.88 1.03
CA VAL A 81 -3.90 11.69 1.26
C VAL A 81 -4.58 10.65 2.15
N GLY A 82 -5.52 11.08 3.00
CA GLY A 82 -6.32 10.23 3.87
C GLY A 82 -5.64 9.79 5.17
N ALA A 83 -6.44 9.26 6.09
CA ALA A 83 -5.99 8.74 7.39
C ALA A 83 -5.03 7.55 7.24
N ALA A 84 -5.25 6.67 6.26
CA ALA A 84 -4.38 5.52 6.01
C ALA A 84 -2.93 5.93 5.70
N ALA A 85 -2.73 7.06 5.01
CA ALA A 85 -1.38 7.51 4.66
C ALA A 85 -0.62 7.99 5.91
N VAL A 86 -1.32 8.62 6.85
CA VAL A 86 -0.73 9.06 8.13
C VAL A 86 -0.42 7.85 9.01
N ASP A 87 -1.35 6.90 9.13
CA ASP A 87 -1.12 5.64 9.85
C ASP A 87 0.10 4.91 9.31
N PHE A 88 0.21 4.75 8.00
CA PHE A 88 1.37 4.10 7.40
C PHE A 88 2.65 4.90 7.62
N GLN A 89 2.69 6.17 7.23
CA GLN A 89 3.93 6.94 7.23
C GLN A 89 4.42 7.24 8.64
N VAL A 90 3.53 7.59 9.56
CA VAL A 90 3.88 7.95 10.94
C VAL A 90 3.97 6.71 11.82
N GLY A 91 3.04 5.76 11.71
CA GLY A 91 3.03 4.51 12.48
C GLY A 91 4.23 3.61 12.18
N THR A 92 4.68 3.56 10.92
CA THR A 92 5.94 2.86 10.60
C THR A 92 7.19 3.68 10.92
N GLY A 93 7.04 4.92 11.37
CA GLY A 93 8.15 5.81 11.71
C GLY A 93 8.84 6.47 10.53
N ARG A 94 8.35 6.38 9.28
CA ARG A 94 8.97 7.07 8.13
C ARG A 94 8.84 8.60 8.21
N MET A 95 7.67 9.08 8.62
CA MET A 95 7.41 10.48 8.94
C MET A 95 7.37 10.69 10.46
N PRO A 96 7.76 11.87 10.97
CA PRO A 96 8.35 13.03 10.28
C PRO A 96 9.78 12.76 9.80
N MET A 97 10.11 13.13 8.56
CA MET A 97 11.40 12.81 7.95
C MET A 97 12.57 13.47 8.69
N GLN A 98 13.65 12.72 8.94
CA GLN A 98 14.85 13.23 9.63
C GLN A 98 15.89 13.83 8.68
N ALA A 99 15.95 13.32 7.45
CA ALA A 99 16.89 13.77 6.43
C ALA A 99 16.28 13.61 5.04
N ASN A 100 16.66 14.49 4.13
CA ASN A 100 16.31 14.37 2.72
C ASN A 100 17.09 13.22 2.08
N GLY A 101 16.40 12.41 1.29
CA GLY A 101 16.99 11.28 0.58
C GLY A 101 16.16 10.83 -0.61
N PRO A 102 16.61 9.81 -1.36
CA PRO A 102 15.84 9.25 -2.47
C PRO A 102 14.46 8.74 -2.04
N GLN A 103 14.33 8.32 -0.79
CA GLN A 103 13.13 7.77 -0.19
C GLN A 103 13.17 7.96 1.34
N ALA A 104 12.03 7.98 2.02
CA ALA A 104 12.01 8.15 3.48
C ALA A 104 12.31 6.81 4.16
N GLU A 105 13.42 6.76 4.90
CA GLU A 105 13.85 5.57 5.63
C GLU A 105 12.96 5.29 6.84
N GLN A 106 12.83 4.02 7.19
CA GLN A 106 12.22 3.62 8.44
C GLN A 106 13.14 3.97 9.60
N LYS A 107 12.60 4.60 10.64
CA LYS A 107 13.30 4.92 11.89
C LYS A 107 12.44 4.51 13.08
N ALA A 108 12.98 4.66 14.28
CA ALA A 108 12.23 4.46 15.51
C ALA A 108 10.98 5.34 15.50
N VAL A 109 9.84 4.71 15.80
CA VAL A 109 8.53 5.37 15.86
C VAL A 109 8.58 6.42 16.96
N GLN A 110 8.12 7.64 16.63
CA GLN A 110 8.16 8.81 17.54
C GLN A 110 6.85 9.03 18.29
N PHE A 111 5.76 8.41 17.83
CA PHE A 111 4.41 8.61 18.34
C PHE A 111 3.79 7.26 18.67
N ASN A 112 3.01 7.19 19.74
CA ASN A 112 2.25 5.97 20.03
C ASN A 112 1.03 5.83 19.09
N ASP A 113 0.38 4.67 19.09
CA ASP A 113 -0.75 4.40 18.19
C ASP A 113 -1.91 5.37 18.36
N GLU A 114 -2.17 5.84 19.59
CA GLU A 114 -3.21 6.82 19.87
C GLU A 114 -2.90 8.17 19.23
N GLN A 115 -1.66 8.66 19.37
CA GLN A 115 -1.21 9.90 18.73
C GLN A 115 -1.23 9.80 17.20
N VAL A 116 -0.87 8.63 16.66
CA VAL A 116 -0.97 8.36 15.21
C VAL A 116 -2.42 8.44 14.76
N ARG A 117 -3.34 7.78 15.47
CA ARG A 117 -4.79 7.80 15.21
C ARG A 117 -5.34 9.23 15.24
N GLN A 118 -4.96 10.02 16.23
CA GLN A 118 -5.36 11.43 16.36
C GLN A 118 -4.84 12.29 15.21
N MET A 119 -3.57 12.15 14.82
CA MET A 119 -3.03 12.85 13.65
C MET A 119 -3.72 12.41 12.35
N SER A 120 -4.03 11.12 12.20
CA SER A 120 -4.80 10.60 11.07
C SER A 120 -6.19 11.21 10.99
N ALA A 121 -6.87 11.38 12.14
CA ALA A 121 -8.16 12.03 12.26
C ALA A 121 -8.12 13.48 11.77
N TYR A 122 -7.13 14.24 12.23
CA TYR A 122 -6.97 15.65 11.86
C TYR A 122 -6.65 15.80 10.36
N VAL A 123 -5.72 15.01 9.82
CA VAL A 123 -5.38 15.08 8.38
C VAL A 123 -6.56 14.67 7.48
N ALA A 124 -7.42 13.76 7.94
CA ALA A 124 -8.65 13.40 7.22
C ALA A 124 -9.62 14.58 7.06
N THR A 125 -9.52 15.63 7.88
CA THR A 125 -10.34 16.86 7.73
C THR A 125 -9.93 17.73 6.55
N PHE A 126 -8.70 17.57 6.03
CA PHE A 126 -8.20 18.37 4.91
C PHE A 126 -8.81 17.98 3.56
N GLY A 127 -9.37 16.78 3.44
CA GLY A 127 -10.06 16.34 2.22
C GLY A 127 -10.34 14.85 2.19
N ALA A 128 -11.17 14.42 1.23
CA ALA A 128 -11.49 13.02 1.03
C ALA A 128 -10.24 12.22 0.62
N GLY A 129 -9.97 11.15 1.34
CA GLY A 129 -8.87 10.22 1.06
C GLY A 129 -9.14 8.86 1.72
N PRO A 130 -8.24 7.88 1.52
CA PRO A 130 -8.45 6.55 2.07
C PRO A 130 -8.48 6.54 3.61
N GLY A 131 -9.51 5.89 4.16
CA GLY A 131 -9.67 5.65 5.59
C GLY A 131 -8.82 4.47 6.09
N LEU A 132 -8.80 4.27 7.41
CA LEU A 132 -8.18 3.10 8.01
C LEU A 132 -8.96 1.83 7.64
N PRO A 133 -8.27 0.67 7.50
CA PRO A 133 -8.95 -0.59 7.25
C PRO A 133 -9.88 -0.96 8.40
N GLU A 134 -11.02 -1.56 8.07
CA GLU A 134 -11.87 -2.23 9.04
C GLU A 134 -11.17 -3.50 9.57
N GLU A 135 -11.40 -3.84 10.83
CA GLU A 135 -10.75 -4.98 11.50
C GLU A 135 -10.99 -6.31 10.76
N GLU A 136 -12.14 -6.46 10.08
CA GLU A 136 -12.47 -7.67 9.29
C GLU A 136 -11.51 -7.93 8.12
N TYR A 137 -10.87 -6.89 7.59
CA TYR A 137 -9.88 -7.00 6.52
C TYR A 137 -8.46 -7.23 7.04
N LEU A 138 -8.26 -7.16 8.36
CA LEU A 138 -7.00 -7.47 9.02
C LEU A 138 -6.97 -8.88 9.63
N ASP A 139 -8.13 -9.54 9.77
CA ASP A 139 -8.22 -10.89 10.29
C ASP A 139 -7.71 -11.95 9.29
N VAL A 140 -6.44 -12.34 9.47
CA VAL A 140 -5.78 -13.35 8.64
C VAL A 140 -6.41 -14.74 8.72
N SER A 141 -7.22 -15.04 9.75
CA SER A 141 -7.91 -16.33 9.87
C SER A 141 -9.01 -16.50 8.82
N GLN A 142 -9.51 -15.40 8.26
CA GLN A 142 -10.54 -15.38 7.23
C GLN A 142 -9.96 -15.25 5.81
N GLY A 143 -8.64 -15.10 5.67
CA GLY A 143 -7.99 -14.93 4.39
C GLY A 143 -7.61 -16.24 3.69
N ASN A 144 -7.47 -16.17 2.37
CA ASN A 144 -7.02 -17.26 1.52
C ASN A 144 -5.59 -17.02 1.05
N ALA A 145 -4.62 -17.64 1.73
CA ALA A 145 -3.20 -17.53 1.39
C ALA A 145 -2.87 -17.94 -0.07
N ALA A 146 -3.60 -18.89 -0.65
CA ALA A 146 -3.37 -19.31 -2.04
C ALA A 146 -3.86 -18.27 -3.05
N ASN A 147 -4.93 -17.56 -2.75
CA ASN A 147 -5.36 -16.40 -3.55
C ASN A 147 -4.40 -15.22 -3.35
N GLY A 148 -4.03 -14.96 -2.10
CA GLY A 148 -3.05 -13.93 -1.73
C GLY A 148 -1.72 -14.08 -2.45
N ALA A 149 -1.22 -15.32 -2.57
CA ALA A 149 -0.02 -15.63 -3.33
C ALA A 149 -0.15 -15.22 -4.81
N LYS A 150 -1.30 -15.50 -5.44
CA LYS A 150 -1.54 -15.13 -6.85
C LYS A 150 -1.54 -13.61 -7.02
N VAL A 151 -2.26 -12.90 -6.16
CA VAL A 151 -2.34 -11.44 -6.19
C VAL A 151 -0.96 -10.84 -5.93
N PHE A 152 -0.24 -11.32 -4.92
CA PHE A 152 1.09 -10.84 -4.57
C PHE A 152 2.12 -11.08 -5.69
N LEU A 153 2.15 -12.28 -6.26
CA LEU A 153 3.08 -12.62 -7.34
C LEU A 153 2.81 -11.81 -8.61
N ALA A 154 1.54 -11.51 -8.90
CA ALA A 154 1.16 -10.72 -10.07
C ALA A 154 1.45 -9.22 -9.91
N ASN A 155 1.36 -8.67 -8.69
CA ASN A 155 1.35 -7.22 -8.46
C ASN A 155 2.54 -6.68 -7.65
N CYS A 156 3.11 -7.48 -6.75
CA CYS A 156 4.03 -6.99 -5.71
C CYS A 156 5.43 -7.59 -5.84
N ALA A 157 5.53 -8.87 -6.23
CA ALA A 157 6.78 -9.63 -6.24
C ALA A 157 7.86 -9.06 -7.16
N MET A 158 7.47 -8.30 -8.20
CA MET A 158 8.41 -7.62 -9.09
C MET A 158 9.31 -6.61 -8.35
N CYS A 159 8.81 -6.03 -7.25
CA CYS A 159 9.55 -5.08 -6.43
C CYS A 159 10.00 -5.71 -5.11
N HIS A 160 9.10 -6.43 -4.43
CA HIS A 160 9.33 -6.93 -3.08
C HIS A 160 9.94 -8.34 -3.02
N ASN A 161 10.32 -8.94 -4.16
CA ASN A 161 10.72 -10.34 -4.29
C ASN A 161 9.54 -11.31 -4.03
N ALA A 162 9.58 -12.51 -4.64
CA ALA A 162 8.55 -13.55 -4.47
C ALA A 162 8.35 -13.99 -3.00
N ALA A 163 9.42 -13.90 -2.19
CA ALA A 163 9.40 -14.20 -0.76
C ALA A 163 9.18 -12.94 0.12
N GLY A 164 8.92 -11.77 -0.47
CA GLY A 164 8.72 -10.53 0.30
C GLY A 164 9.99 -9.95 0.93
N ALA A 165 11.19 -10.41 0.54
CA ALA A 165 12.47 -9.97 1.09
C ALA A 165 12.88 -8.52 0.71
N GLY A 166 12.18 -7.91 -0.24
CA GLY A 166 12.52 -6.59 -0.79
C GLY A 166 13.41 -6.66 -2.04
N GLY A 167 13.79 -5.49 -2.55
CA GLY A 167 14.55 -5.39 -3.80
C GLY A 167 15.04 -3.98 -4.10
N ALA A 168 16.13 -3.87 -4.86
CA ALA A 168 16.66 -2.58 -5.29
C ALA A 168 15.77 -1.95 -6.38
N LEU A 169 15.56 -0.64 -6.30
CA LEU A 169 14.85 0.16 -7.30
C LEU A 169 15.83 1.16 -7.94
N THR A 170 15.34 1.89 -8.95
CA THR A 170 16.17 2.88 -9.65
C THR A 170 16.53 4.07 -8.74
N ARG A 171 17.66 4.71 -9.03
CA ARG A 171 18.11 5.95 -8.37
C ARG A 171 18.28 5.84 -6.84
N GLY A 172 18.79 4.71 -6.36
CA GLY A 172 19.10 4.50 -4.94
C GLY A 172 17.89 4.26 -4.05
N LYS A 173 16.70 4.07 -4.64
CA LYS A 173 15.49 3.65 -3.94
C LYS A 173 15.49 2.13 -3.77
N TYR A 174 14.67 1.62 -2.86
CA TYR A 174 14.49 0.17 -2.68
C TYR A 174 13.09 -0.15 -2.15
N ALA A 175 12.58 -1.32 -2.51
CA ALA A 175 11.41 -1.92 -1.90
C ALA A 175 11.85 -2.60 -0.59
N PRO A 176 11.28 -2.24 0.57
CA PRO A 176 11.63 -2.85 1.83
C PRO A 176 11.17 -4.31 1.91
N SER A 177 11.74 -5.04 2.87
CA SER A 177 11.18 -6.34 3.29
C SER A 177 9.77 -6.14 3.82
N LEU A 178 8.90 -7.09 3.52
CA LEU A 178 7.54 -7.17 4.02
C LEU A 178 7.42 -8.09 5.24
N MET A 179 8.52 -8.73 5.64
CA MET A 179 8.56 -9.62 6.80
C MET A 179 8.58 -8.83 8.11
N GLY A 180 7.72 -9.20 9.05
CA GLY A 180 7.60 -8.57 10.38
C GLY A 180 6.87 -7.24 10.34
N VAL A 181 6.13 -6.95 9.27
CA VAL A 181 5.30 -5.74 9.14
C VAL A 181 3.90 -6.04 9.66
N GLU A 182 3.32 -5.14 10.45
CA GLU A 182 1.95 -5.29 10.95
C GLU A 182 0.92 -5.30 9.81
N GLU A 183 -0.12 -6.11 9.96
CA GLU A 183 -1.22 -6.31 9.01
C GLU A 183 -1.83 -4.98 8.57
N ARG A 184 -2.12 -4.09 9.53
CA ARG A 184 -2.68 -2.76 9.24
C ARG A 184 -1.77 -1.96 8.31
N HIS A 185 -0.45 -2.04 8.51
CA HIS A 185 0.52 -1.29 7.73
C HIS A 185 0.74 -1.90 6.34
N ILE A 186 0.61 -3.22 6.20
CA ILE A 186 0.59 -3.86 4.88
C ILE A 186 -0.66 -3.39 4.11
N TYR A 187 -1.83 -3.36 4.77
CA TYR A 187 -3.07 -2.88 4.16
C TYR A 187 -2.96 -1.42 3.73
N THR A 188 -2.56 -0.52 4.64
CA THR A 188 -2.47 0.91 4.35
C THR A 188 -1.37 1.21 3.33
N ALA A 189 -0.29 0.43 3.27
CA ALA A 189 0.69 0.51 2.18
C ALA A 189 0.06 0.24 0.81
N MET A 190 -0.71 -0.85 0.68
CA MET A 190 -1.41 -1.18 -0.57
C MET A 190 -2.41 -0.08 -0.95
N GLN A 191 -3.18 0.41 0.02
CA GLN A 191 -4.20 1.44 -0.21
C GLN A 191 -3.60 2.79 -0.62
N THR A 192 -2.47 3.18 -0.05
CA THR A 192 -1.93 4.55 -0.17
C THR A 192 -0.78 4.67 -1.16
N GLY A 193 -0.15 3.55 -1.55
CA GLY A 193 0.99 3.56 -2.48
C GLY A 193 2.16 4.42 -1.97
N PRO A 194 2.79 4.09 -0.84
CA PRO A 194 3.81 4.94 -0.24
C PRO A 194 5.03 5.09 -1.14
N GLN A 195 5.51 6.33 -1.24
CA GLN A 195 6.74 6.71 -1.95
C GLN A 195 6.72 6.35 -3.45
N ASN A 196 7.30 5.21 -3.83
CA ASN A 196 7.37 4.75 -5.23
C ASN A 196 6.47 3.54 -5.50
N MET A 197 5.76 3.06 -4.47
CA MET A 197 4.81 1.97 -4.60
C MET A 197 3.54 2.51 -5.28
N PRO A 198 3.00 1.83 -6.30
CA PRO A 198 1.73 2.24 -6.91
C PRO A 198 0.57 2.08 -5.92
N VAL A 199 -0.50 2.86 -6.14
CA VAL A 199 -1.73 2.79 -5.35
C VAL A 199 -2.58 1.59 -5.81
N PHE A 200 -2.92 0.70 -4.88
CA PHE A 200 -3.83 -0.41 -5.10
C PHE A 200 -5.17 -0.11 -4.39
N ASN A 201 -5.99 0.71 -5.03
CA ASN A 201 -7.33 1.03 -4.56
C ASN A 201 -8.27 -0.20 -4.63
N ASP A 202 -9.44 -0.07 -4.01
CA ASP A 202 -10.43 -1.16 -3.90
C ASP A 202 -11.09 -1.54 -5.24
N ALA A 203 -10.85 -0.77 -6.30
CA ALA A 203 -11.28 -1.12 -7.65
C ALA A 203 -10.29 -2.06 -8.36
N ASN A 204 -9.02 -2.04 -7.96
CA ASN A 204 -7.96 -2.85 -8.56
C ASN A 204 -7.66 -4.11 -7.74
N ILE A 205 -7.64 -3.98 -6.41
CA ILE A 205 -7.46 -5.09 -5.47
C ILE A 205 -8.50 -4.90 -4.38
N THR A 206 -9.46 -5.82 -4.28
CA THR A 206 -10.56 -5.69 -3.32
C THR A 206 -10.05 -5.77 -1.87
N PRO A 207 -10.80 -5.26 -0.87
CA PRO A 207 -10.45 -5.43 0.54
C PRO A 207 -10.20 -6.88 0.94
N GLU A 208 -10.95 -7.83 0.38
CA GLU A 208 -10.74 -9.27 0.60
C GLU A 208 -9.45 -9.77 -0.03
N GLU A 209 -9.11 -9.32 -1.24
CA GLU A 209 -7.84 -9.66 -1.89
C GLU A 209 -6.65 -9.07 -1.12
N LYS A 210 -6.79 -7.88 -0.53
CA LYS A 210 -5.80 -7.29 0.38
C LYS A 210 -5.61 -8.15 1.61
N ARG A 211 -6.69 -8.58 2.26
CA ARG A 211 -6.63 -9.53 3.39
C ARG A 211 -5.96 -10.84 2.99
N ASP A 212 -6.26 -11.36 1.80
CA ASP A 212 -5.63 -12.57 1.27
C ASP A 212 -4.12 -12.39 1.09
N VAL A 213 -3.67 -11.25 0.55
CA VAL A 213 -2.24 -10.90 0.42
C VAL A 213 -1.56 -10.82 1.79
N ILE A 214 -2.20 -10.17 2.77
CA ILE A 214 -1.70 -10.09 4.15
C ILE A 214 -1.57 -11.51 4.72
N THR A 215 -2.60 -12.34 4.56
CA THR A 215 -2.62 -13.73 5.02
C THR A 215 -1.51 -14.55 4.39
N TYR A 216 -1.24 -14.37 3.09
CA TYR A 216 -0.11 -15.00 2.41
C TYR A 216 1.23 -14.58 3.02
N LEU A 217 1.44 -13.27 3.25
CA LEU A 217 2.68 -12.77 3.85
C LEU A 217 2.88 -13.29 5.27
N LYS A 218 1.84 -13.33 6.09
CA LYS A 218 1.90 -13.92 7.45
C LYS A 218 2.14 -15.41 7.43
N THR A 219 1.54 -16.12 6.48
CA THR A 219 1.84 -17.54 6.28
C THR A 219 3.31 -17.75 5.90
N LEU A 220 3.89 -16.89 5.05
CA LEU A 220 5.31 -16.95 4.69
C LEU A 220 6.23 -16.65 5.88
N GLU A 221 5.90 -15.66 6.71
CA GLU A 221 6.66 -15.30 7.92
C GLU A 221 6.74 -16.47 8.90
N ASP A 222 5.62 -17.17 9.13
CA ASP A 222 5.52 -18.27 10.08
C ASP A 222 6.01 -19.62 9.51
N SER A 223 6.14 -19.73 8.19
CA SER A 223 6.54 -20.97 7.53
C SER A 223 8.03 -21.25 7.71
N PRO A 224 8.42 -22.41 8.28
CA PRO A 224 9.82 -22.78 8.38
C PRO A 224 10.41 -23.04 6.99
N ASN A 225 11.68 -22.68 6.80
CA ASN A 225 12.42 -22.97 5.57
C ASN A 225 12.65 -24.50 5.43
N PRO A 226 11.98 -25.20 4.50
CA PRO A 226 12.03 -26.66 4.44
C PRO A 226 13.42 -27.21 4.09
N GLY A 227 14.25 -26.41 3.40
CA GLY A 227 15.60 -26.75 2.97
C GLY A 227 16.72 -26.34 3.93
N GLY A 228 16.40 -25.88 5.14
CA GLY A 228 17.39 -25.39 6.10
C GLY A 228 17.58 -23.87 6.04
N PHE A 229 18.82 -23.39 6.03
CA PHE A 229 19.09 -21.95 6.13
C PHE A 229 18.69 -21.21 4.84
N GLY A 230 17.75 -20.27 4.92
CA GLY A 230 17.18 -19.59 3.75
C GLY A 230 18.07 -18.53 3.07
N LEU A 231 19.28 -18.26 3.59
CA LEU A 231 20.25 -17.30 3.02
C LEU A 231 19.66 -15.91 2.67
N GLY A 232 18.65 -15.46 3.43
CA GLY A 232 17.97 -14.18 3.19
C GLY A 232 16.89 -14.21 2.10
N ALA A 233 16.55 -15.38 1.57
CA ALA A 233 15.51 -15.59 0.54
C ALA A 233 15.73 -14.77 -0.75
N LEU A 234 16.98 -14.44 -1.07
CA LEU A 234 17.38 -13.74 -2.29
C LEU A 234 17.65 -14.70 -3.46
N GLY A 235 17.40 -16.00 -3.26
CA GLY A 235 17.54 -17.06 -4.25
C GLY A 235 18.98 -17.24 -4.74
N PRO A 236 19.19 -17.43 -6.07
CA PRO A 236 20.43 -17.98 -6.62
C PRO A 236 21.67 -17.11 -6.40
N VAL A 237 21.49 -15.82 -6.13
CA VAL A 237 22.62 -14.91 -5.84
C VAL A 237 23.26 -15.27 -4.50
N SER A 238 22.44 -15.35 -3.44
CA SER A 238 22.92 -15.68 -2.09
C SER A 238 23.40 -17.13 -1.99
N GLU A 239 22.68 -18.06 -2.62
CA GLU A 239 23.06 -19.47 -2.71
C GLU A 239 24.37 -19.65 -3.48
N GLY A 240 24.50 -18.96 -4.62
CA GLY A 240 25.71 -18.99 -5.44
C GLY A 240 26.93 -18.46 -4.70
N LEU A 241 26.79 -17.34 -3.96
CA LEU A 241 27.87 -16.81 -3.14
C LEU A 241 28.27 -17.77 -2.03
N PHE A 242 27.31 -18.43 -1.38
CA PHE A 242 27.58 -19.43 -0.36
C PHE A 242 28.34 -20.64 -0.93
N VAL A 243 27.89 -21.18 -2.06
CA VAL A 243 28.57 -22.29 -2.74
C VAL A 243 29.97 -21.87 -3.19
N TRP A 244 30.14 -20.65 -3.72
CA TRP A 244 31.42 -20.16 -4.21
C TRP A 244 32.43 -19.90 -3.08
N THR A 245 31.97 -19.42 -1.92
CA THR A 245 32.86 -19.12 -0.78
C THR A 245 33.08 -20.36 0.09
N ILE A 246 32.02 -20.90 0.68
CA ILE A 246 32.10 -22.01 1.63
C ILE A 246 32.23 -23.34 0.89
N GLY A 247 31.39 -23.57 -0.11
CA GLY A 247 31.41 -24.82 -0.87
C GLY A 247 32.76 -25.08 -1.53
N LEU A 248 33.30 -24.10 -2.27
CA LEU A 248 34.62 -24.23 -2.90
C LEU A 248 35.75 -24.28 -1.87
N ALA A 249 35.70 -23.51 -0.78
CA ALA A 249 36.73 -23.59 0.27
C ALA A 249 36.79 -24.99 0.91
N VAL A 250 35.64 -25.60 1.17
CA VAL A 250 35.55 -26.97 1.69
C VAL A 250 36.13 -27.96 0.68
N ILE A 251 35.76 -27.84 -0.60
CA ILE A 251 36.30 -28.69 -1.66
C ILE A 251 37.82 -28.56 -1.73
N ILE A 252 38.34 -27.33 -1.86
CA ILE A 252 39.79 -27.07 -1.93
C ILE A 252 40.50 -27.63 -0.69
N GLY A 253 39.93 -27.45 0.50
CA GLY A 253 40.46 -27.99 1.75
C GLY A 253 40.58 -29.52 1.71
N PHE A 254 39.54 -30.22 1.26
CA PHE A 254 39.61 -31.68 1.06
C PHE A 254 40.62 -32.07 0.01
N THR A 255 40.72 -31.35 -1.11
CA THR A 255 41.67 -31.67 -2.17
C THR A 255 43.11 -31.55 -1.68
N VAL A 256 43.44 -30.48 -0.95
CA VAL A 256 44.77 -30.26 -0.34
C VAL A 256 45.05 -31.30 0.75
N TRP A 257 44.07 -31.62 1.58
CA TRP A 257 44.21 -32.64 2.61
C TRP A 257 44.46 -34.03 2.03
N LEU A 258 43.76 -34.41 0.97
CA LEU A 258 43.96 -35.68 0.27
C LEU A 258 45.35 -35.74 -0.39
N THR A 259 45.75 -34.68 -1.10
CA THR A 259 47.07 -34.67 -1.79
C THR A 259 48.25 -34.66 -0.82
N SER A 260 48.11 -34.00 0.34
CA SER A 260 49.16 -33.99 1.37
C SER A 260 49.34 -35.31 2.12
N ARG A 261 48.39 -36.26 2.03
CA ARG A 261 48.50 -37.61 2.62
C ARG A 261 48.95 -38.68 1.64
N SER A 262 48.90 -38.40 0.34
CA SER A 262 49.34 -39.32 -0.72
C SER A 262 50.82 -39.19 -1.09
N ALA A 263 51.56 -38.30 -0.43
CA ALA A 263 53.02 -38.19 -0.46
C ALA A 263 53.60 -38.66 0.87
#